data_AF-A0A7S0MPR5-F1
#
_entry.id   AF-A0A7S0MPR5-F1
#
_cell.length_a   1.000
_cell.length_b   1.000
_cell.length_c   1.000
_cell.angle_alpha   90.00
_cell.angle_beta   90.00
_cell.angle_gamma   90.00
#
_symmetry.space_group_name_H-M   'P 1'
#
loop_
_entity.id
_entity.type
_entity.pdbx_description
1 polymer ?
#
loop_
_entity_poly.entity_id
_entity_poly.type
_entity_poly.pdbx_seq_one_letter_code
_entity_poly.pdbx_strand_id
1 'polypeptide(L)'
;RLLSSSIEQSSLSFAMGWNELHDLAIKNEAAEIKDSVLLRGTIVRERAELSGMMPIHKACMYGRLAAFQELQELGADVKCETNWGSNCLHWVVKGYNYHKSDDQLTGSQKMPGRYLESDYMSIAKILLKECPRLLSKRNKKGQTPLELAKSLDTAGKTCKMAKFLDSKQVEFEKQVIERAALELKKRPKVRSVV
;
A
#
# COMPACT_ATOMS: atom_id res chain seq x y z
N ARG A 1 -32.43 -15.17 13.07
CA ARG A 1 -32.32 -13.70 13.26
C ARG A 1 -30.96 -13.11 12.86
N LEU A 2 -30.03 -13.86 12.23
CA LEU A 2 -28.72 -13.34 11.78
C LEU A 2 -28.71 -12.83 10.33
N LEU A 3 -29.78 -13.06 9.58
CA LEU A 3 -29.88 -12.66 8.16
C LEU A 3 -30.33 -11.20 7.98
N SER A 4 -31.05 -10.60 8.94
CA SER A 4 -31.55 -9.23 8.80
C SER A 4 -30.47 -8.17 9.00
N SER A 5 -29.49 -8.38 9.88
CA SER A 5 -28.39 -7.42 10.09
C SER A 5 -27.38 -7.39 8.94
N SER A 6 -27.18 -8.52 8.25
CA SER A 6 -26.25 -8.61 7.11
C SER A 6 -26.79 -7.89 5.87
N ILE A 7 -28.11 -7.93 5.64
CA ILE A 7 -28.74 -7.24 4.50
C ILE A 7 -28.77 -5.72 4.72
N GLU A 8 -29.05 -5.24 5.94
CA GLU A 8 -29.04 -3.80 6.24
C GLU A 8 -27.62 -3.19 6.21
N GLN A 9 -26.60 -3.89 6.75
CA GLN A 9 -25.20 -3.45 6.66
C GLN A 9 -24.71 -3.39 5.20
N SER A 10 -25.17 -4.31 4.34
CA SER A 10 -24.79 -4.33 2.92
C SER A 10 -25.31 -3.13 2.12
N SER A 11 -26.48 -2.57 2.49
CA SER A 11 -27.07 -1.43 1.77
C SER A 11 -26.33 -0.11 2.05
N LEU A 12 -25.88 0.09 3.29
CA LEU A 12 -25.12 1.27 3.70
C LEU A 12 -23.66 1.20 3.25
N SER A 13 -23.03 0.02 3.29
CA SER A 13 -21.65 -0.15 2.82
C SER A 13 -21.54 0.09 1.31
N PHE A 14 -22.53 -0.38 0.55
CA PHE A 14 -22.60 -0.18 -0.90
C PHE A 14 -22.74 1.30 -1.27
N ALA A 15 -23.53 2.08 -0.51
CA ALA A 15 -23.65 3.52 -0.70
C ALA A 15 -22.35 4.30 -0.40
N MET A 16 -21.39 3.69 0.31
CA MET A 16 -20.09 4.29 0.66
C MET A 16 -18.93 3.73 -0.18
N GLY A 17 -19.20 3.00 -1.28
CA GLY A 17 -18.16 2.34 -2.08
C GLY A 17 -17.37 1.28 -1.31
N TRP A 18 -17.93 0.76 -0.21
CA TRP A 18 -17.31 -0.25 0.64
C TRP A 18 -17.91 -1.62 0.34
N ASN A 19 -17.08 -2.51 -0.18
CA ASN A 19 -17.46 -3.90 -0.44
C ASN A 19 -16.80 -4.88 0.54
N GLU A 20 -17.27 -6.13 0.49
CA GLU A 20 -16.81 -7.22 1.37
C GLU A 20 -15.28 -7.38 1.40
N LEU A 21 -14.59 -7.20 0.26
CA LEU A 21 -13.13 -7.35 0.17
C LEU A 21 -12.37 -6.36 1.05
N HIS A 22 -12.95 -5.19 1.36
CA HIS A 22 -12.32 -4.26 2.29
C HIS A 22 -12.21 -4.87 3.69
N ASP A 23 -13.26 -5.55 4.16
CA ASP A 23 -13.28 -6.17 5.48
C ASP A 23 -12.42 -7.43 5.52
N LEU A 24 -12.50 -8.27 4.48
CA LEU A 24 -11.65 -9.46 4.37
C LEU A 24 -10.16 -9.09 4.31
N ALA A 25 -9.82 -8.00 3.62
CA ALA A 25 -8.46 -7.46 3.58
C ALA A 25 -7.96 -6.98 4.95
N ILE A 26 -8.84 -6.46 5.82
CA ILE A 26 -8.49 -6.07 7.19
C ILE A 26 -8.29 -7.32 8.07
N LYS A 27 -9.10 -8.36 7.86
CA LYS A 27 -9.04 -9.62 8.63
C LYS A 27 -7.94 -10.58 8.18
N ASN A 28 -7.33 -10.35 7.02
CA ASN A 28 -6.33 -11.23 6.39
C ASN A 28 -6.89 -12.58 5.92
N GLU A 29 -8.15 -12.60 5.50
CA GLU A 29 -8.90 -13.80 5.09
C GLU A 29 -8.70 -14.06 3.58
N ALA A 30 -7.51 -14.53 3.21
CA ALA A 30 -7.11 -14.70 1.80
C ALA A 30 -7.99 -15.71 1.04
N ALA A 31 -8.36 -16.83 1.68
CA ALA A 31 -9.23 -17.82 1.05
C ALA A 31 -10.62 -17.23 0.75
N GLU A 32 -11.17 -16.48 1.69
CA GLU A 32 -12.48 -15.84 1.54
C GLU A 32 -12.44 -14.69 0.52
N ILE A 33 -11.33 -13.97 0.40
CA ILE A 33 -11.11 -12.98 -0.68
C ILE A 33 -11.24 -13.66 -2.03
N LYS A 34 -10.55 -14.80 -2.21
CA LYS A 34 -10.60 -15.58 -3.44
C LYS A 34 -12.01 -16.05 -3.75
N ASP A 35 -12.69 -16.64 -2.78
CA ASP A 35 -14.06 -17.14 -2.94
C ASP A 35 -15.05 -16.00 -3.22
N SER A 36 -14.89 -14.85 -2.57
CA SER A 36 -15.73 -13.66 -2.83
C SER A 36 -15.60 -13.20 -4.29
N VAL A 37 -14.39 -13.16 -4.83
CA VAL A 37 -14.18 -12.74 -6.23
C VAL A 37 -14.65 -13.81 -7.21
N LEU A 38 -14.27 -15.07 -7.02
CA LEU A 38 -14.52 -16.14 -7.98
C LEU A 38 -15.96 -16.66 -7.97
N LEU A 39 -16.58 -16.73 -6.79
CA LEU A 39 -17.93 -17.31 -6.63
C LEU A 39 -19.02 -16.25 -6.53
N ARG A 40 -18.72 -15.09 -5.92
CA ARG A 40 -19.71 -14.01 -5.73
C ARG A 40 -19.54 -12.85 -6.72
N GLY A 41 -18.47 -12.83 -7.52
CA GLY A 41 -18.22 -11.79 -8.50
C GLY A 41 -17.86 -10.43 -7.88
N THR A 42 -17.31 -10.42 -6.66
CA THR A 42 -17.02 -9.18 -5.95
C THR A 42 -15.92 -8.38 -6.66
N ILE A 43 -16.12 -7.07 -6.77
CA ILE A 43 -15.22 -6.16 -7.50
C ILE A 43 -13.93 -5.92 -6.71
N VAL A 44 -12.81 -6.46 -7.20
CA VAL A 44 -11.47 -6.31 -6.59
C VAL A 44 -11.02 -4.86 -6.44
N ARG A 45 -11.45 -4.01 -7.38
CA ARG A 45 -10.99 -2.64 -7.55
C ARG A 45 -11.95 -1.57 -7.01
N GLU A 46 -12.93 -1.98 -6.23
CA GLU A 46 -13.92 -1.07 -5.64
C GLU A 46 -13.23 0.02 -4.83
N ARG A 47 -13.70 1.26 -4.97
CA ARG A 47 -13.11 2.42 -4.27
C ARG A 47 -14.10 2.94 -3.24
N ALA A 48 -13.70 2.90 -1.97
CA ALA A 48 -14.46 3.53 -0.89
C ALA A 48 -14.66 5.03 -1.17
N GLU A 49 -15.90 5.49 -1.19
CA GLU A 49 -16.36 6.80 -1.68
C GLU A 49 -15.52 7.96 -1.12
N LEU A 50 -15.44 8.05 0.21
CA LEU A 50 -14.78 9.16 0.90
C LEU A 50 -13.25 9.16 0.71
N SER A 51 -12.67 7.96 0.69
CA SER A 51 -11.22 7.79 0.83
C SER A 51 -10.52 7.47 -0.49
N GLY A 52 -11.25 6.94 -1.46
CA GLY A 52 -10.70 6.29 -2.65
C GLY A 52 -9.86 5.05 -2.35
N MET A 53 -9.96 4.51 -1.13
CA MET A 53 -9.27 3.28 -0.77
C MET A 53 -9.85 2.12 -1.53
N MET A 54 -8.98 1.19 -1.88
CA MET A 54 -9.33 -0.10 -2.46
C MET A 54 -9.00 -1.17 -1.42
N PRO A 55 -9.50 -2.41 -1.55
CA PRO A 55 -9.16 -3.50 -0.64
C PRO A 55 -7.65 -3.67 -0.43
N ILE A 56 -6.84 -3.51 -1.48
CA ILE A 56 -5.37 -3.62 -1.39
C ILE A 56 -4.75 -2.53 -0.49
N HIS A 57 -5.33 -1.32 -0.46
CA HIS A 57 -4.89 -0.26 0.45
C HIS A 57 -5.13 -0.64 1.92
N LYS A 58 -6.22 -1.36 2.21
CA LYS A 58 -6.48 -1.89 3.56
C LYS A 58 -5.48 -2.98 3.91
N ALA A 59 -5.21 -3.94 3.01
CA ALA A 59 -4.18 -4.94 3.25
C ALA A 59 -2.80 -4.30 3.55
N CYS A 60 -2.42 -3.25 2.82
CA CYS A 60 -1.21 -2.46 3.09
C CYS A 60 -1.23 -1.74 4.44
N MET A 61 -2.33 -1.06 4.78
CA MET A 61 -2.48 -0.31 6.02
C MET A 61 -2.44 -1.20 7.27
N TYR A 62 -2.93 -2.44 7.17
CA TYR A 62 -3.00 -3.39 8.28
C TYR A 62 -1.88 -4.45 8.24
N GLY A 63 -0.97 -4.39 7.26
CA GLY A 63 0.15 -5.32 7.15
C GLY A 63 -0.31 -6.76 6.90
N ARG A 64 -1.38 -6.94 6.11
CA ARG A 64 -1.98 -8.25 5.83
C ARG A 64 -1.35 -8.87 4.59
N LEU A 65 -0.23 -9.57 4.78
CA LEU A 65 0.55 -10.11 3.66
C LEU A 65 -0.26 -11.10 2.81
N ALA A 66 -0.99 -12.04 3.43
CA ALA A 66 -1.74 -13.05 2.69
C ALA A 66 -2.87 -12.42 1.87
N ALA A 67 -3.66 -11.52 2.48
CA ALA A 67 -4.69 -10.78 1.75
C ALA A 67 -4.09 -9.89 0.65
N PHE A 68 -2.95 -9.25 0.89
CA PHE A 68 -2.27 -8.44 -0.12
C PHE A 68 -1.88 -9.27 -1.35
N GLN A 69 -1.27 -10.44 -1.14
CA GLN A 69 -0.87 -11.34 -2.21
C GLN A 69 -2.07 -11.87 -2.99
N GLU A 70 -3.12 -12.33 -2.32
CA GLU A 70 -4.32 -12.84 -3.01
C GLU A 70 -4.99 -11.71 -3.82
N LEU A 71 -5.10 -10.50 -3.27
CA LEU A 71 -5.64 -9.36 -4.02
C LEU A 71 -4.80 -9.03 -5.25
N GLN A 72 -3.46 -9.12 -5.17
CA GLN A 72 -2.58 -8.96 -6.34
C GLN A 72 -2.83 -10.05 -7.38
N GLU A 73 -2.93 -11.31 -6.96
CA GLU A 73 -3.21 -12.45 -7.86
C GLU A 73 -4.56 -12.28 -8.57
N LEU A 74 -5.55 -11.70 -7.89
CA LEU A 74 -6.87 -11.37 -8.43
C LEU A 74 -6.89 -10.06 -9.23
N GLY A 75 -5.72 -9.45 -9.49
CA GLY A 75 -5.57 -8.31 -10.39
C GLY A 75 -5.77 -6.93 -9.75
N ALA A 76 -5.65 -6.81 -8.42
CA ALA A 76 -5.56 -5.50 -7.79
C ALA A 76 -4.30 -4.75 -8.24
N ASP A 77 -4.45 -3.49 -8.62
CA ASP A 77 -3.31 -2.66 -9.06
C ASP A 77 -2.57 -2.08 -7.84
N VAL A 78 -1.30 -2.40 -7.70
CA VAL A 78 -0.41 -1.85 -6.65
C VAL A 78 -0.04 -0.38 -6.86
N LYS A 79 -0.28 0.17 -8.06
CA LYS A 79 -0.01 1.56 -8.40
C LYS A 79 -1.18 2.48 -8.10
N CYS A 80 -2.29 1.92 -7.61
CA CYS A 80 -3.47 2.71 -7.31
C CYS A 80 -3.20 3.78 -6.25
N GLU A 81 -3.97 4.86 -6.34
CA GLU A 81 -3.88 6.00 -5.44
C GLU A 81 -5.24 6.24 -4.80
N THR A 82 -5.21 6.58 -3.52
CA THR A 82 -6.38 7.05 -2.77
C THR A 82 -6.75 8.49 -3.15
N ASN A 83 -7.89 8.98 -2.67
CA ASN A 83 -8.31 10.37 -2.87
C ASN A 83 -7.34 11.39 -2.24
N TRP A 84 -6.45 10.95 -1.35
CA TRP A 84 -5.35 11.75 -0.79
C TRP A 84 -4.08 11.73 -1.64
N GLY A 85 -4.07 11.10 -2.82
CA GLY A 85 -2.87 10.89 -3.64
C GLY A 85 -1.86 9.92 -3.02
N SER A 86 -2.24 9.25 -1.94
CA SER A 86 -1.39 8.26 -1.26
C SER A 86 -1.51 6.91 -1.98
N ASN A 87 -0.39 6.36 -2.41
CA ASN A 87 -0.27 5.01 -2.97
C ASN A 87 -0.15 3.93 -1.87
N CYS A 88 -0.12 2.64 -2.26
CA CYS A 88 0.06 1.50 -1.35
C CYS A 88 1.22 1.67 -0.36
N LEU A 89 2.38 2.18 -0.79
CA LEU A 89 3.56 2.31 0.07
C LEU A 89 3.39 3.38 1.16
N HIS A 90 2.66 4.47 0.88
CA HIS A 90 2.29 5.44 1.93
C HIS A 90 1.44 4.77 3.03
N TRP A 91 0.51 3.89 2.65
CA TRP A 91 -0.35 3.19 3.60
C TRP A 91 0.39 2.13 4.40
N VAL A 92 1.36 1.43 3.80
CA VAL A 92 2.30 0.56 4.53
C VAL A 92 3.06 1.36 5.59
N VAL A 93 3.65 2.50 5.23
CA VAL A 93 4.39 3.36 6.16
C VAL A 93 3.49 3.88 7.29
N LYS A 94 2.28 4.33 6.94
CA LYS A 94 1.31 4.84 7.90
C LYS A 94 0.94 3.76 8.90
N GLY A 95 0.51 2.59 8.42
CA GLY A 95 0.16 1.42 9.24
C GLY A 95 1.29 0.96 10.15
N TYR A 96 2.48 0.79 9.58
CA TYR A 96 3.69 0.39 10.31
C TYR A 96 3.99 1.31 11.50
N ASN A 97 3.86 2.63 11.33
CA ASN A 97 4.11 3.59 12.41
C ASN A 97 2.97 3.59 13.45
N TYR A 98 1.70 3.51 13.04
CA TYR A 98 0.58 3.42 13.99
C TYR A 98 0.70 2.20 14.90
N HIS A 99 1.04 1.04 14.35
CA HIS A 99 1.20 -0.17 15.15
C HIS A 99 2.44 -0.15 16.06
N LYS A 100 3.52 0.50 15.64
CA LYS A 100 4.71 0.68 16.48
C LYS A 100 4.40 1.52 17.73
N SER A 101 3.44 2.45 17.65
CA SER A 101 2.95 3.23 18.80
C SER A 101 1.85 2.54 19.62
N ASP A 102 1.38 1.36 19.21
CA ASP A 102 0.17 0.67 19.70
C ASP A 102 0.38 -0.05 21.04
N ASP A 103 1.61 -0.12 21.56
CA ASP A 103 1.89 -0.57 22.94
C ASP A 103 1.17 0.28 24.01
N GLN A 104 0.61 1.44 23.62
CA GLN A 104 -0.15 2.35 24.51
C GLN A 104 -1.64 2.47 24.18
N LEU A 105 -2.13 1.85 23.11
CA LEU A 105 -3.50 2.01 22.64
C LEU A 105 -4.39 0.88 23.19
N THR A 106 -5.48 1.25 23.88
CA THR A 106 -6.45 0.31 24.47
C THR A 106 -7.85 0.53 23.88
N GLY A 107 -8.66 -0.53 23.80
CA GLY A 107 -10.05 -0.46 23.34
C GLY A 107 -10.23 -0.30 21.82
N SER A 108 -11.28 0.41 21.39
CA SER A 108 -11.72 0.55 19.99
C SER A 108 -10.73 1.23 19.05
N GLN A 109 -9.63 1.79 19.57
CA GLN A 109 -8.54 2.38 18.79
C GLN A 109 -7.49 1.37 18.36
N LYS A 110 -7.45 0.20 19.03
CA LYS A 110 -6.54 -0.89 18.68
C LYS A 110 -6.96 -1.49 17.35
N MET A 111 -6.05 -1.45 16.39
CA MET A 111 -6.27 -2.06 15.08
C MET A 111 -6.46 -3.58 15.26
N PRO A 112 -7.47 -4.20 14.61
CA PRO A 112 -7.75 -5.63 14.77
C PRO A 112 -6.57 -6.51 14.35
N GLY A 113 -6.47 -7.69 14.96
CA GLY A 113 -5.50 -8.74 14.62
C GLY A 113 -4.06 -8.51 15.10
N ARG A 114 -3.20 -9.51 14.87
CA ARG A 114 -1.80 -9.49 15.30
C ARG A 114 -0.98 -8.55 14.42
N TYR A 115 -0.19 -7.67 15.03
CA TYR A 115 0.84 -6.90 14.35
C TYR A 115 2.07 -7.77 14.08
N LEU A 116 2.54 -7.75 12.83
CA LEU A 116 3.76 -8.42 12.41
C LEU A 116 4.64 -7.44 11.63
N GLU A 117 5.76 -7.03 12.24
CA GLU A 117 6.74 -6.17 11.56
C GLU A 117 7.22 -6.80 10.24
N SER A 118 7.35 -8.13 10.21
CA SER A 118 7.74 -8.90 9.03
C SER A 118 6.82 -8.69 7.84
N ASP A 119 5.53 -8.52 8.07
CA ASP A 119 4.53 -8.52 7.01
C ASP A 119 4.52 -7.19 6.29
N TYR A 120 4.56 -6.07 7.03
CA TYR A 120 4.77 -4.74 6.47
C TYR A 120 6.05 -4.66 5.64
N MET A 121 7.16 -5.20 6.17
CA MET A 121 8.44 -5.22 5.45
C MET A 121 8.37 -6.09 4.19
N SER A 122 7.63 -7.19 4.22
CA SER A 122 7.44 -8.07 3.07
C SER A 122 6.59 -7.41 1.98
N ILE A 123 5.47 -6.79 2.36
CA ILE A 123 4.63 -6.00 1.44
C ILE A 123 5.46 -4.85 0.82
N ALA A 124 6.21 -4.10 1.62
CA ALA A 124 7.06 -3.02 1.11
C ALA A 124 8.10 -3.54 0.10
N LYS A 125 8.73 -4.69 0.37
CA LYS A 125 9.67 -5.33 -0.55
C LYS A 125 9.00 -5.75 -1.86
N ILE A 126 7.82 -6.36 -1.80
CA ILE A 126 7.06 -6.77 -2.99
C ILE A 126 6.69 -5.56 -3.83
N LEU A 127 6.10 -4.53 -3.22
CA LEU A 127 5.73 -3.28 -3.89
C LEU A 127 6.90 -2.61 -4.60
N LEU A 128 8.06 -2.53 -3.94
CA LEU A 128 9.26 -1.91 -4.53
C LEU A 128 9.93 -2.78 -5.58
N LYS A 129 9.84 -4.11 -5.46
CA LYS A 129 10.33 -5.03 -6.50
C LYS A 129 9.52 -4.88 -7.79
N GLU A 130 8.20 -4.74 -7.68
CA GLU A 130 7.31 -4.58 -8.83
C GLU A 130 7.31 -3.16 -9.39
N CYS A 131 7.32 -2.15 -8.52
CA CYS A 131 7.22 -0.75 -8.92
C CYS A 131 8.08 0.17 -8.03
N PRO A 132 9.40 0.31 -8.33
CA PRO A 132 10.28 1.20 -7.59
C PRO A 132 9.84 2.68 -7.62
N ARG A 133 9.13 3.10 -8.67
CA ARG A 133 8.67 4.48 -8.85
C ARG A 133 7.69 4.94 -7.77
N LEU A 134 7.08 4.01 -7.01
CA LEU A 134 6.20 4.34 -5.88
C LEU A 134 6.91 5.22 -4.83
N LEU A 135 8.24 5.13 -4.71
CA LEU A 135 9.05 5.94 -3.78
C LEU A 135 9.02 7.43 -4.11
N SER A 136 9.01 7.78 -5.40
CA SER A 136 9.08 9.17 -5.86
C SER A 136 7.74 9.90 -5.84
N LYS A 137 6.62 9.17 -5.67
CA LYS A 137 5.28 9.75 -5.76
C LYS A 137 4.96 10.53 -4.49
N ARG A 138 4.54 11.78 -4.67
CA ARG A 138 4.09 12.66 -3.60
C ARG A 138 2.58 12.58 -3.45
N ASN A 139 2.09 12.40 -2.22
CA ASN A 139 0.68 12.51 -1.92
C ASN A 139 0.20 13.97 -1.96
N LYS A 140 -1.09 14.23 -1.69
CA LYS A 140 -1.67 15.59 -1.67
C LYS A 140 -1.09 16.51 -0.59
N LYS A 141 -0.42 15.96 0.44
CA LYS A 141 0.35 16.75 1.41
C LYS A 141 1.77 17.07 0.92
N GLY A 142 2.09 16.69 -0.32
CA GLY A 142 3.41 16.88 -0.91
C GLY A 142 4.46 15.89 -0.39
N GLN A 143 4.08 14.85 0.35
CA GLN A 143 5.04 13.92 0.97
C GLN A 143 5.26 12.69 0.11
N THR A 144 6.52 12.25 -0.06
CA THR A 144 6.85 10.89 -0.51
C THR A 144 6.63 9.86 0.60
N PRO A 145 6.60 8.54 0.32
CA PRO A 145 6.56 7.52 1.36
C PRO A 145 7.72 7.63 2.37
N LEU A 146 8.92 7.98 1.91
CA LEU A 146 10.10 8.17 2.77
C LEU A 146 9.96 9.42 3.65
N GLU A 147 9.52 10.55 3.08
CA GLU A 147 9.28 11.79 3.84
C GLU A 147 8.16 11.59 4.86
N LEU A 148 7.10 10.86 4.51
CA LEU A 148 6.06 10.46 5.44
C LEU A 148 6.65 9.63 6.58
N ALA A 149 7.49 8.63 6.28
CA ALA A 149 8.12 7.78 7.29
C ALA A 149 9.00 8.59 8.26
N LYS A 150 9.76 9.55 7.76
CA LYS A 150 10.57 10.48 8.56
C LYS A 150 9.69 11.40 9.42
N SER A 151 8.57 11.91 8.87
CA SER A 151 7.66 12.80 9.60
C SER A 151 6.90 12.11 10.75
N LEU A 152 6.69 10.79 10.64
CA LEU A 152 6.01 9.99 11.67
C LEU A 152 6.99 9.43 12.71
N ASP A 153 8.29 9.57 12.51
CA ASP A 153 9.32 9.10 13.43
C ASP A 153 9.53 10.09 14.59
N THR A 154 8.58 10.11 15.52
CA THR A 154 8.53 11.06 16.65
C THR A 154 9.63 10.87 17.68
N ALA A 155 10.38 9.75 17.65
CA ALA A 155 11.40 9.42 18.64
C ALA A 155 12.85 9.68 18.18
N GLY A 156 13.06 10.24 16.99
CA GLY A 156 14.40 10.47 16.43
C GLY A 156 15.21 9.19 16.16
N LYS A 157 14.58 8.01 16.25
CA LYS A 157 15.16 6.70 15.97
C LYS A 157 14.61 6.21 14.65
N THR A 158 15.26 6.60 13.55
CA THR A 158 14.82 6.29 12.17
C THR A 158 14.21 4.90 12.11
N CYS A 159 12.88 4.84 11.98
CA CYS A 159 12.17 3.56 12.08
C CYS A 159 12.69 2.62 10.98
N LYS A 160 12.69 1.30 11.21
CA LYS A 160 13.30 0.32 10.29
C LYS A 160 12.76 0.47 8.86
N MET A 161 11.47 0.80 8.75
CA MET A 161 10.83 1.15 7.48
C MET A 161 11.48 2.37 6.82
N ALA A 162 11.68 3.47 7.54
CA ALA A 162 12.35 4.66 6.99
C ALA A 162 13.77 4.35 6.52
N LYS A 163 14.59 3.61 7.30
CA LYS A 163 15.93 3.19 6.88
C LYS A 163 15.90 2.32 5.62
N PHE A 164 14.94 1.40 5.55
CA PHE A 164 14.76 0.54 4.39
C PHE A 164 14.39 1.35 3.14
N LEU A 165 13.43 2.27 3.25
CA LEU A 165 13.01 3.12 2.13
C LEU A 165 14.13 4.07 1.68
N ASP A 166 14.91 4.61 2.62
CA ASP A 166 16.07 5.46 2.33
C ASP A 166 17.11 4.68 1.51
N SER A 167 17.43 3.43 1.93
CA SER A 167 18.34 2.55 1.18
C SER A 167 17.85 2.26 -0.25
N LYS A 168 16.53 2.10 -0.43
CA LYS A 168 15.91 1.80 -1.72
C LYS A 168 15.80 3.03 -2.61
N GLN A 169 15.62 4.21 -2.03
CA GLN A 169 15.66 5.48 -2.74
C GLN A 169 17.04 5.73 -3.34
N VAL A 170 18.10 5.56 -2.55
CA VAL A 170 19.50 5.70 -3.01
C VAL A 170 19.80 4.71 -4.13
N GLU A 171 19.39 3.45 -3.97
CA GLU A 171 19.56 2.42 -5.00
C GLU A 171 18.82 2.78 -6.30
N PHE A 172 17.58 3.25 -6.20
CA PHE A 172 16.78 3.66 -7.35
C PHE A 172 17.39 4.86 -8.09
N GLU A 173 17.83 5.89 -7.37
CA GLU A 173 18.49 7.06 -7.96
C GLU A 173 19.77 6.69 -8.70
N LYS A 174 20.60 5.82 -8.10
CA LYS A 174 21.81 5.31 -8.74
C LYS A 174 21.49 4.57 -10.05
N GLN A 175 20.49 3.68 -10.04
CA GLN A 175 20.07 2.96 -11.24
C GLN A 175 19.56 3.89 -12.35
N VAL A 176 18.87 4.98 -11.99
CA VAL A 176 18.39 5.98 -12.96
C VAL A 176 19.57 6.70 -13.61
N ILE A 177 20.56 7.12 -12.83
CA ILE A 177 21.75 7.81 -13.34
C ILE A 177 22.57 6.88 -14.25
N GLU A 178 22.78 5.63 -13.84
CA GLU A 178 23.52 4.63 -14.64
C GLU A 178 22.84 4.36 -15.99
N ARG A 179 21.51 4.20 -15.99
CA ARG A 179 20.74 4.05 -17.23
C ARG A 179 20.85 5.28 -18.12
N ALA A 180 20.73 6.49 -17.55
CA ALA A 180 20.88 7.73 -18.31
C ALA A 180 22.28 7.86 -18.92
N ALA A 181 23.34 7.51 -18.18
CA ALA A 181 24.71 7.53 -18.66
C ALA A 181 24.96 6.51 -19.78
N LEU A 182 24.37 5.31 -19.68
CA LEU A 182 24.47 4.29 -20.73
C LEU A 182 23.78 4.74 -22.02
N GLU A 183 22.60 5.36 -21.92
CA GLU A 183 21.87 5.90 -23.09
C GLU A 183 22.63 7.04 -23.77
N LEU A 184 23.32 7.91 -23.00
CA LEU A 184 24.18 8.94 -23.57
C LEU A 184 25.37 8.36 -24.35
N LYS A 185 25.95 7.25 -23.88
CA LYS A 185 27.05 6.55 -24.58
C LYS A 185 26.61 5.88 -25.90
N LYS A 186 25.33 5.50 -26.01
CA LYS A 186 24.76 4.90 -27.23
C LYS A 186 24.41 5.92 -28.31
N ARG A 187 24.42 7.22 -28.00
CA ARG A 187 24.12 8.25 -28.99
C ARG A 187 25.20 8.23 -30.08
N PRO A 188 24.82 8.08 -31.37
CA PRO A 188 25.80 8.12 -32.44
C PRO A 188 26.53 9.46 -32.42
N LYS A 189 27.86 9.43 -32.53
CA LYS A 189 28.65 10.65 -32.70
C LYS A 189 28.15 11.32 -33.98
N VAL A 190 27.42 12.43 -33.85
CA VAL A 190 27.06 13.27 -34.98
C VAL A 190 28.37 13.72 -35.60
N ARG A 191 28.75 13.15 -36.76
CA ARG A 191 29.83 13.71 -37.56
C ARG A 191 29.36 15.09 -37.97
N SER A 192 29.98 16.12 -37.41
CA SER A 192 29.81 17.48 -37.90
C SER A 192 30.22 17.47 -39.37
N VAL A 193 29.26 17.61 -40.26
CA VAL A 193 29.52 17.90 -41.66
C VAL A 193 29.98 19.35 -41.68
N VAL A 194 31.29 19.54 -41.86
CA VAL A 194 31.92 20.83 -42.16
C VAL A 194 32.02 20.94 -43.66
#